data_AF-A0A354PIE3-F1
#
_entry.id   AF-A0A354PIE3-F1
#
_cell.length_a   1.000
_cell.length_b   1.000
_cell.length_c   1.000
_cell.angle_alpha   90.00
_cell.angle_beta   90.00
_cell.angle_gamma   90.00
#
_symmetry.space_group_name_H-M   'P 1'
#
loop_
_entity.id
_entity.type
_entity.pdbx_description
1 polymer ?
#
loop_
_entity_poly.entity_id
_entity_poly.type
_entity_poly.pdbx_seq_one_letter_code
_entity_poly.pdbx_strand_id
1 'polypeptide(L)' 'RYTQWDEGDRGHELYDHDADPRELTNLADNPEYAEIVKELTATLRPAIESTFPSNGKTPELKPALWAPNLTEP' A
#
# COMPACT_ATOMS: atom_id res chain seq x y z
N ARG A 1 -0.37 -4.81 -10.54
CA ARG A 1 -0.71 -4.41 -9.15
C ARG A 1 0.45 -3.61 -8.57
N TYR A 2 0.19 -2.53 -7.83
CA TYR A 2 1.24 -1.74 -7.15
C TYR A 2 0.88 -1.52 -5.68
N THR A 3 1.88 -1.69 -4.81
CA THR A 3 1.78 -1.53 -3.36
C THR A 3 2.99 -0.73 -2.88
N GLN A 4 2.80 0.19 -1.93
CA GLN A 4 3.91 0.87 -1.27
C GLN A 4 3.62 1.03 0.22
N TRP A 5 4.67 1.07 1.04
CA TRP A 5 4.58 1.30 2.48
C TRP A 5 5.29 2.58 2.85
N ASP A 6 4.66 3.37 3.72
CA ASP A 6 5.25 4.60 4.25
C ASP A 6 5.69 5.55 3.13
N GLU A 7 4.77 5.82 2.19
CA GLU A 7 5.05 6.62 0.99
C GLU A 7 6.17 6.10 0.06
N GLY A 8 6.61 4.85 0.27
CA GLY A 8 7.73 4.23 -0.45
C GLY A 8 8.99 4.10 0.41
N ASP A 9 9.07 4.79 1.55
CA ASP A 9 10.27 4.81 2.41
C ASP A 9 10.54 3.45 3.06
N ARG A 10 9.51 2.61 3.22
CA ARG A 10 9.63 1.24 3.75
C ARG A 10 9.47 0.16 2.68
N GLY A 11 9.56 0.55 1.41
CA GLY A 11 9.53 -0.35 0.27
C GLY A 11 8.30 -0.17 -0.61
N HIS A 12 8.40 -0.79 -1.78
CA HIS A 12 7.38 -0.78 -2.81
C HIS A 12 7.45 -2.02 -3.69
N GLU A 13 6.31 -2.40 -4.25
CA GLU A 13 6.13 -3.59 -5.06
C GLU A 13 5.28 -3.29 -6.29
N LEU A 14 5.74 -3.75 -7.45
CA LEU A 14 5.02 -3.71 -8.72
C LEU A 14 4.99 -5.11 -9.33
N TYR A 15 3.81 -5.57 -9.70
CA TYR A 15 3.60 -6.86 -10.36
C TYR A 15 2.79 -6.68 -11.64
N ASP A 16 3.24 -7.33 -12.71
CA ASP A 16 2.44 -7.53 -13.92
C ASP A 16 1.58 -8.78 -13.73
N HIS A 17 0.26 -8.61 -13.61
CA HIS A 17 -0.63 -9.74 -13.34
C HIS A 17 -0.90 -10.60 -14.57
N ASP A 18 -0.71 -10.05 -15.77
CA ASP A 18 -0.91 -10.77 -17.03
C ASP A 18 0.31 -11.66 -17.33
N ALA A 19 1.51 -11.11 -17.16
CA ALA A 19 2.77 -11.85 -17.36
C ALA A 19 3.16 -12.72 -16.15
N ASP A 20 2.78 -12.32 -14.93
CA ASP A 20 3.04 -13.02 -13.68
C ASP A 20 1.78 -13.16 -12.82
N PRO A 21 0.86 -14.08 -13.18
CA PRO A 21 -0.39 -14.29 -12.44
C PRO A 21 -0.21 -14.72 -10.98
N ARG A 22 1.01 -15.13 -10.59
CA ARG A 22 1.35 -15.54 -9.23
C ARG A 22 2.08 -14.46 -8.44
N GLU A 23 2.33 -13.29 -9.05
CA GLU A 23 2.99 -12.12 -8.43
C GLU A 23 4.30 -12.49 -7.71
N LEU A 24 5.16 -13.27 -8.38
CA LEU A 24 6.42 -13.75 -7.83
C LEU A 24 7.58 -12.76 -8.05
N THR A 25 7.49 -11.92 -9.09
CA THR A 25 8.58 -11.04 -9.52
C THR A 25 8.23 -9.59 -9.25
N ASN A 26 8.88 -8.99 -8.25
CA ASN A 26 8.75 -7.55 -8.00
C ASN A 26 9.52 -6.76 -9.08
N LEU A 27 8.80 -5.89 -9.79
CA LEU A 27 9.30 -5.02 -10.86
C LEU A 27 9.53 -3.57 -10.42
N ALA A 28 9.26 -3.21 -9.15
CA ALA A 28 9.24 -1.82 -8.70
C ALA A 28 10.57 -1.08 -8.90
N ASP A 29 11.70 -1.79 -8.76
CA ASP A 29 13.05 -1.23 -8.93
C ASP A 29 13.59 -1.38 -10.37
N ASN A 30 12.82 -1.98 -11.28
CA ASN A 30 13.23 -2.11 -12.67
C ASN A 30 13.06 -0.76 -13.39
N PRO A 31 14.14 -0.16 -13.94
CA PRO A 31 14.08 1.16 -14.59
C PRO A 31 13.13 1.22 -15.79
N GLU A 32 12.84 0.10 -16.45
CA GLU A 32 11.86 0.03 -17.55
C GLU A 32 10.44 0.41 -17.08
N TYR A 33 10.12 0.15 -15.81
CA TYR A 33 8.81 0.40 -15.22
C TYR A 33 8.74 1.69 -14.39
N ALA A 34 9.80 2.51 -14.40
CA ALA A 34 9.90 3.69 -13.55
C ALA A 34 8.77 4.71 -13.79
N GLU A 35 8.37 4.92 -15.05
CA GLU A 35 7.25 5.83 -15.35
C GLU A 35 5.91 5.28 -14.86
N ILE A 36 5.69 3.96 -14.97
CA ILE A 36 4.49 3.30 -14.44
C ILE A 36 4.42 3.45 -12.92
N VAL A 37 5.53 3.20 -12.20
CA VAL A 37 5.60 3.39 -10.74
C VAL A 37 5.25 4.83 -10.36
N LYS A 38 5.78 5.80 -11.11
CA LYS A 38 5.52 7.23 -10.88
C LYS A 38 4.05 7.59 -11.11
N GLU A 39 3.43 7.11 -12.19
CA GLU A 39 2.01 7.32 -12.48
C GLU A 39 1.09 6.71 -11.41
N LEU A 40 1.40 5.47 -10.99
CA LEU A 40 0.63 4.77 -9.95
C LEU A 40 0.80 5.45 -8.59
N THR A 41 2.00 5.92 -8.25
CA THR A 41 2.27 6.69 -7.02
C THR A 41 1.48 8.01 -7.03
N ALA A 42 1.46 8.71 -8.16
CA ALA A 42 0.70 9.95 -8.32
C ALA A 42 -0.82 9.74 -8.18
N THR A 43 -1.32 8.57 -8.59
CA THR A 43 -2.74 8.19 -8.42
C THR A 43 -3.04 7.74 -6.99
N LEU A 44 -2.10 7.06 -6.33
CA LEU A 44 -2.28 6.51 -4.99
C LEU A 44 -2.29 7.60 -3.90
N ARG A 45 -1.40 8.60 -4.00
CA ARG A 45 -1.29 9.69 -3.00
C ARG A 45 -2.63 10.37 -2.68
N PRO A 46 -3.41 10.89 -3.66
CA PRO A 46 -4.70 11.53 -3.36
C PRO A 46 -5.73 10.54 -2.78
N ALA A 47 -5.66 9.26 -3.17
CA ALA A 47 -6.53 8.24 -2.60
C ALA A 47 -6.22 8.03 -1.12
N ILE A 48 -4.93 7.96 -0.73
CA ILE A 48 -4.52 7.89 0.69
C ILE A 48 -4.97 9.15 1.43
N GLU A 49 -4.71 10.34 0.89
CA GLU A 49 -5.12 11.63 1.48
C GLU A 49 -6.62 11.68 1.77
N SER A 50 -7.45 11.12 0.88
CA SER A 50 -8.91 11.06 1.05
C SER A 50 -9.37 10.19 2.23
N THR A 51 -8.52 9.29 2.73
CA THR A 51 -8.83 8.42 3.87
C THR A 51 -8.48 9.05 5.22
N PHE A 52 -7.73 10.14 5.25
CA PHE A 52 -7.39 10.82 6.50
C PHE A 52 -8.59 11.58 7.07
N PRO A 53 -8.66 11.74 8.41
CA PRO A 53 -9.59 12.68 9.01
C PRO A 53 -9.33 14.10 8.50
N SER A 54 -10.34 14.97 8.54
CA SER A 54 -10.28 16.35 8.04
C SER A 54 -9.21 17.25 8.69
N ASN A 55 -8.55 16.79 9.76
CA ASN A 55 -7.40 17.45 10.38
C ASN A 55 -6.03 17.01 9.80
N GLY A 56 -6.02 16.10 8.82
CA GLY A 56 -4.81 15.59 8.15
C GLY A 56 -3.87 14.78 9.04
N LYS A 57 -4.31 14.40 10.26
CA LYS A 57 -3.48 13.65 11.20
C LYS A 57 -3.92 12.21 11.24
N THR A 58 -2.96 11.28 11.13
CA THR A 58 -3.18 9.88 11.47
C THR A 58 -3.78 9.82 12.88
N PRO A 59 -4.93 9.17 13.07
CA PRO A 59 -5.52 9.00 14.40
C PRO A 59 -4.52 8.32 15.34
N GLU A 60 -4.43 8.80 16.58
CA GLU A 60 -3.61 8.12 17.59
C GLU A 60 -4.15 6.70 17.80
N LEU A 61 -3.26 5.71 17.68
CA LEU A 61 -3.57 4.34 18.03
C LEU A 61 -3.86 4.29 19.53
N LYS A 62 -5.13 4.12 19.90
CA LYS A 62 -5.50 3.82 21.28
C LYS A 62 -5.14 2.36 21.53
N PRO A 63 -4.16 2.03 22.39
CA PRO A 63 -3.88 0.65 22.73
C PRO A 63 -5.12 0.08 23.41
N ALA A 64 -5.85 -0.77 22.70
CA ALA A 64 -6.96 -1.54 23.22
C ALA A 64 -6.50 -2.98 23.43
N LEU A 65 -6.94 -3.60 24.53
CA LEU A 65 -6.88 -5.05 24.67
C LEU A 65 -7.79 -5.65 23.61
N TRP A 66 -7.21 -6.09 22.49
CA TRP A 66 -7.92 -6.86 21.49
C TRP A 66 -8.09 -8.28 22.03
N ALA A 67 -9.12 -8.48 22.88
CA ALA A 67 -9.51 -9.80 23.29
C ALA A 67 -10.03 -10.55 22.05
N PRO A 68 -9.47 -11.72 21.68
CA PRO A 68 -10.05 -12.52 20.61
C PRO A 68 -11.49 -12.84 20.97
N ASN A 69 -12.42 -12.63 20.04
CA ASN A 69 -13.80 -13.02 20.25
C ASN A 69 -13.89 -14.54 20.20
N LEU A 70 -13.89 -15.19 21.37
CA LEU A 70 -13.97 -16.65 21.52
C LEU A 70 -15.41 -17.17 21.63
N THR A 71 -16.41 -16.33 21.30
CA THR A 71 -17.82 -16.73 21.46
C THR A 71 -18.28 -17.74 20.43
N GLU A 72 -17.54 -17.97 19.34
CA GLU A 72 -17.85 -18.99 18.32
C GLU A 72 -16.54 -19.60 17.74
N PRO A 73 -16.00 -20.68 18.35
CA PRO A 73 -14.84 -21.43 17.84
C PRO A 73 -15.18 -22.40 16.69
#